data_AF-A0A3A8Z6R0-F1
#
_entry.id   AF-A0A3A8Z6R0-F1
#
_cell.length_a   1.000
_cell.length_b   1.000
_cell.length_c   1.000
_cell.angle_alpha   90.00
_cell.angle_beta   90.00
_cell.angle_gamma   90.00
#
_symmetry.space_group_name_H-M   'P 1'
#
loop_
_entity.id
_entity.type
_entity.pdbx_description
1 polymer ?
#
loop_
_entity_poly.entity_id
_entity_poly.type
_entity_poly.pdbx_seq_one_letter_code
_entity_poly.pdbx_strand_id
1 'polypeptide(L)'
;MEQVKGFLLAPDENKDDFWESDSLIWVDWRDLDDSIIRYFNDKLPDEDKIQFECAETDKERGVDIFLRKNGASTAIPYADDRTDRDTTLKSIQEHVSPKYQIRWYMGSLGSDTLAFCIGPSSQWEQLEQRFGAEQVAYYFAPIQANSAMFEMDMDDVFDLLEQRGEA
;
A
#
# COMPACT_ATOMS: atom_id res chain seq x y z
N MET A 1 -7.83 -5.37 11.22
CA MET A 1 -7.77 -4.03 11.87
C MET A 1 -7.58 -4.06 13.38
N GLU A 2 -7.91 -5.14 14.12
CA GLU A 2 -7.64 -5.18 15.58
C GLU A 2 -6.14 -5.10 15.92
N GLN A 3 -5.24 -5.70 15.13
CA GLN A 3 -3.79 -5.57 15.34
C GLN A 3 -3.31 -4.12 15.12
N VAL A 4 -3.80 -3.42 14.09
CA VAL A 4 -3.53 -1.98 13.86
C VAL A 4 -4.01 -1.14 15.06
N LYS A 5 -5.20 -1.44 15.58
CA LYS A 5 -5.74 -0.79 16.78
C LYS A 5 -4.91 -1.08 18.02
N GLY A 6 -4.44 -2.32 18.18
CA GLY A 6 -3.55 -2.74 19.26
C GLY A 6 -2.23 -1.98 19.21
N PHE A 7 -1.62 -1.90 18.03
CA PHE A 7 -0.44 -1.09 17.80
C PHE A 7 -0.66 0.39 18.16
N LEU A 8 -1.74 1.02 17.67
CA LEU A 8 -2.04 2.43 17.96
C LEU A 8 -2.32 2.74 19.44
N LEU A 9 -2.64 1.74 20.28
CA LEU A 9 -2.80 1.93 21.73
C LEU A 9 -1.48 2.19 22.45
N ALA A 10 -0.40 1.52 22.02
CA ALA A 10 0.93 1.64 22.59
C ALA A 10 1.99 1.33 21.51
N PRO A 11 2.26 2.27 20.58
CA PRO A 11 3.10 2.00 19.41
C PRO A 11 4.51 1.52 19.75
N ASP A 12 5.13 2.10 20.77
CA ASP A 12 6.50 1.73 21.18
C ASP A 12 6.55 0.33 21.82
N GLU A 13 5.54 -0.02 22.63
CA GLU A 13 5.48 -1.32 23.31
C GLU A 13 5.09 -2.45 22.36
N ASN A 14 4.23 -2.17 21.38
CA ASN A 14 3.65 -3.17 20.48
C ASN A 14 4.34 -3.21 19.10
N LYS A 15 5.46 -2.50 18.92
CA LYS A 15 6.14 -2.36 17.61
C LYS A 15 6.58 -3.70 17.05
N ASP A 16 7.30 -4.49 17.85
CA ASP A 16 7.87 -5.77 17.40
C ASP A 16 6.77 -6.79 17.10
N ASP A 17 5.78 -6.91 17.99
CA ASP A 17 4.60 -7.76 17.79
C ASP A 17 3.81 -7.37 16.53
N PHE A 18 3.71 -6.06 16.24
CA PHE A 18 3.01 -5.58 15.04
C PHE A 18 3.83 -5.81 13.77
N TRP A 19 5.16 -5.68 13.84
CA TRP A 19 6.09 -5.94 12.73
C TRP A 19 5.97 -7.38 12.22
N GLU A 20 5.81 -8.33 13.13
CA GLU A 20 5.64 -9.75 12.81
C GLU A 20 4.18 -10.14 12.48
N SER A 21 3.26 -9.18 12.50
CA SER A 21 1.84 -9.47 12.38
C SER A 21 1.37 -9.73 10.95
N ASP A 22 0.37 -10.61 10.83
CA ASP A 22 -0.32 -10.87 9.56
C ASP A 22 -1.14 -9.67 9.03
N SER A 23 -1.20 -8.54 9.75
CA SER A 23 -1.84 -7.32 9.23
C SER A 23 -0.98 -6.60 8.19
N LEU A 24 0.34 -6.83 8.19
CA LEU A 24 1.26 -6.23 7.23
C LEU A 24 1.35 -7.06 5.95
N ILE A 25 1.31 -6.35 4.83
CA ILE A 25 1.58 -6.84 3.48
C ILE A 25 2.95 -6.28 3.11
N TRP A 26 3.95 -7.15 3.04
CA TRP A 26 5.30 -6.80 2.65
C TRP A 26 5.44 -6.82 1.13
N VAL A 27 5.98 -5.74 0.58
CA VAL A 27 6.28 -5.58 -0.85
C VAL A 27 7.75 -5.22 -0.98
N ASP A 28 8.50 -6.05 -1.69
CA ASP A 28 9.90 -5.80 -2.02
C ASP A 28 10.01 -4.99 -3.32
N TRP A 29 11.06 -4.17 -3.44
CA TRP A 29 11.29 -3.41 -4.68
C TRP A 29 11.50 -4.31 -5.92
N ARG A 30 11.87 -5.58 -5.71
CA ARG A 30 12.06 -6.60 -6.75
C ARG A 30 10.81 -7.42 -7.04
N ASP A 31 9.74 -7.25 -6.28
CA ASP A 31 8.50 -7.98 -6.54
C ASP A 31 7.94 -7.62 -7.92
N LEU A 32 7.41 -8.64 -8.58
CA LEU A 32 6.66 -8.45 -9.82
C LEU A 32 5.31 -7.82 -9.49
N ASP A 33 4.87 -6.87 -10.31
CA ASP A 33 3.66 -6.10 -10.08
C ASP A 33 2.38 -6.96 -9.98
N ASP A 34 2.33 -8.07 -10.69
CA ASP A 34 1.22 -9.02 -10.60
C ASP A 34 1.21 -9.82 -9.28
N SER A 35 2.38 -10.08 -8.69
CA SER A 35 2.52 -10.67 -7.35
C SER A 35 2.03 -9.71 -6.27
N ILE A 36 2.29 -8.41 -6.41
CA ILE A 36 1.80 -7.39 -5.48
C ILE A 36 0.27 -7.45 -5.38
N ILE A 37 -0.43 -7.51 -6.52
CA ILE A 37 -1.89 -7.64 -6.55
C ILE A 37 -2.36 -8.91 -5.80
N ARG A 38 -1.63 -10.02 -5.95
CA ARG A 38 -1.93 -11.27 -5.23
C ARG A 38 -1.77 -11.11 -3.72
N TYR A 39 -0.75 -10.41 -3.24
CA TYR A 39 -0.56 -10.17 -1.81
C TYR A 39 -1.74 -9.40 -1.19
N PHE A 40 -2.29 -8.42 -1.91
CA PHE A 40 -3.51 -7.73 -1.46
C PHE A 40 -4.75 -8.63 -1.53
N ASN A 41 -4.87 -9.46 -2.56
CA ASN A 41 -5.97 -10.44 -2.66
C ASN A 41 -5.97 -11.45 -1.51
N ASP A 42 -4.81 -11.81 -0.97
CA ASP A 42 -4.71 -12.72 0.17
C ASP A 42 -5.27 -12.10 1.47
N LYS A 43 -5.41 -10.77 1.52
CA LYS A 43 -6.02 -10.05 2.67
C LYS A 43 -7.49 -9.66 2.44
N LEU A 44 -8.01 -9.82 1.23
CA LEU A 44 -9.38 -9.49 0.87
C LEU A 44 -10.28 -10.73 0.97
N PRO A 45 -11.56 -10.57 1.37
CA PRO A 45 -12.52 -11.66 1.27
C PRO A 45 -12.74 -12.03 -0.21
N ASP A 46 -13.14 -13.28 -0.47
CA ASP A 46 -13.22 -13.84 -1.83
C ASP A 46 -14.08 -13.00 -2.78
N GLU A 47 -15.19 -12.43 -2.29
CA GLU A 47 -16.08 -11.57 -3.08
C GLU A 47 -15.46 -10.23 -3.50
N ASP A 48 -14.40 -9.78 -2.82
CA ASP A 48 -13.75 -8.49 -3.06
C ASP A 48 -12.35 -8.62 -3.67
N LYS A 49 -11.90 -9.85 -3.96
CA LYS A 49 -10.62 -10.08 -4.63
C LYS A 49 -10.60 -9.37 -5.98
N ILE A 50 -9.50 -8.66 -6.20
CA ILE A 50 -9.18 -7.96 -7.44
C ILE A 50 -8.95 -9.01 -8.51
N GLN A 51 -9.84 -9.03 -9.49
CA GLN A 51 -9.66 -9.80 -10.71
C GLN A 51 -8.72 -9.04 -11.63
N PHE A 52 -7.70 -9.69 -12.18
CA PHE A 52 -6.76 -9.06 -13.08
C PHE A 52 -6.27 -10.02 -14.16
N GLU A 53 -5.72 -9.46 -15.24
CA GLU A 53 -5.08 -10.18 -16.33
C GLU A 53 -3.78 -9.50 -16.72
N CYS A 54 -2.80 -10.30 -17.15
CA CYS A 54 -1.55 -9.80 -17.72
C CYS A 54 -1.55 -10.09 -19.23
N ALA A 55 -1.13 -9.12 -20.03
CA ALA A 55 -0.96 -9.27 -21.47
C ALA A 55 0.43 -8.78 -21.90
N GLU A 56 1.05 -9.47 -22.84
CA GLU A 56 2.28 -9.00 -23.46
C GLU A 56 2.02 -7.71 -24.25
N THR A 57 3.02 -6.83 -24.29
CA THR A 57 2.98 -5.59 -25.06
C THR A 57 4.29 -5.39 -25.81
N ASP A 58 4.24 -4.78 -26.99
CA ASP A 58 5.42 -4.42 -27.81
C ASP A 58 6.26 -3.27 -27.21
N LYS A 59 5.87 -2.78 -26.04
CA LYS A 59 6.55 -1.69 -25.33
C LYS A 59 7.67 -2.27 -24.47
N GLU A 60 8.66 -1.44 -24.14
CA GLU A 60 9.85 -1.90 -23.41
C GLU A 60 9.52 -2.48 -22.03
N ARG A 61 8.44 -2.01 -21.38
CA ARG A 61 7.91 -2.62 -20.15
C ARG A 61 7.50 -4.10 -20.26
N GLY A 62 7.30 -4.62 -21.48
CA GLY A 62 7.03 -6.02 -21.79
C GLY A 62 5.65 -6.57 -21.41
N VAL A 63 5.02 -6.05 -20.35
CA VAL A 63 3.71 -6.50 -19.86
C VAL A 63 2.78 -5.33 -19.53
N ASP A 64 1.50 -5.50 -19.85
CA ASP A 64 0.40 -4.68 -19.36
C ASP A 64 -0.46 -5.50 -18.38
N ILE A 65 -0.86 -4.89 -17.27
CA ILE A 65 -1.75 -5.49 -16.27
C ILE A 65 -3.08 -4.75 -16.31
N PHE A 66 -4.19 -5.48 -16.38
CA PHE A 66 -5.53 -4.93 -16.39
C PHE A 66 -6.32 -5.40 -15.18
N LEU A 67 -6.93 -4.45 -14.47
CA LEU A 67 -7.79 -4.71 -13.32
C LEU A 67 -9.27 -4.71 -13.76
N ARG A 68 -10.03 -5.73 -13.34
CA ARG A 68 -11.43 -5.91 -13.72
C ARG A 68 -12.35 -5.46 -12.59
N LYS A 69 -13.22 -4.48 -12.85
CA LYS A 69 -14.21 -3.96 -11.90
C LYS A 69 -15.55 -3.74 -12.59
N ASN A 70 -16.64 -4.31 -12.05
CA ASN A 70 -18.00 -4.13 -12.57
C ASN A 70 -18.15 -4.40 -14.08
N GLY A 71 -17.43 -5.39 -14.61
CA GLY A 71 -17.42 -5.74 -16.03
C GLY A 71 -16.54 -4.85 -16.92
N ALA A 72 -15.95 -3.79 -16.39
CA ALA A 72 -14.92 -3.00 -17.06
C ALA A 72 -13.52 -3.58 -16.79
N SER A 73 -12.62 -3.46 -17.76
CA SER A 73 -11.19 -3.76 -17.62
C SER A 73 -10.41 -2.46 -17.77
N THR A 74 -9.59 -2.13 -16.78
CA THR A 74 -8.79 -0.89 -16.72
C THR A 74 -7.31 -1.24 -16.66
N ALA A 75 -6.52 -0.75 -17.61
CA ALA A 75 -5.07 -0.94 -17.58
C ALA A 75 -4.44 -0.15 -16.42
N ILE A 76 -3.48 -0.75 -15.73
CA ILE A 76 -2.58 -0.01 -14.84
C ILE A 76 -1.75 0.93 -15.73
N PRO A 77 -1.72 2.25 -15.43
CA PRO A 77 -1.17 3.26 -16.33
C PRO A 77 0.35 3.37 -16.22
N TYR A 78 1.06 2.27 -16.49
CA TYR A 78 2.52 2.25 -16.53
C TYR A 78 3.07 3.14 -17.64
N ALA A 79 4.29 3.63 -17.42
CA ALA A 79 5.09 4.24 -18.47
C ALA A 79 5.46 3.21 -19.57
N ASP A 80 5.96 3.68 -20.70
CA ASP A 80 6.29 2.81 -21.84
C ASP A 80 7.55 1.96 -21.61
N ASP A 81 8.46 2.41 -20.74
CA ASP A 81 9.76 1.81 -20.47
C ASP A 81 9.71 0.71 -19.40
N ARG A 82 8.89 0.86 -18.36
CA ARG A 82 8.85 -0.10 -17.25
C ARG A 82 7.50 -0.18 -16.54
N THR A 83 7.31 -1.26 -15.80
CA THR A 83 6.35 -1.33 -14.70
C THR A 83 7.01 -0.80 -13.41
N ASP A 84 6.20 -0.31 -12.47
CA ASP A 84 6.69 0.21 -11.20
C ASP A 84 5.71 -0.03 -10.05
N ARG A 85 6.28 -0.27 -8.86
CA ARG A 85 5.57 -0.64 -7.64
C ARG A 85 4.60 0.46 -7.21
N ASP A 86 4.98 1.73 -7.38
CA ASP A 86 4.17 2.86 -6.95
C ASP A 86 2.89 2.95 -7.78
N THR A 87 2.99 2.88 -9.11
CA THR A 87 1.86 2.89 -10.04
C THR A 87 0.95 1.70 -9.81
N THR A 88 1.51 0.53 -9.51
CA THR A 88 0.74 -0.66 -9.12
C THR A 88 -0.03 -0.43 -7.83
N LEU A 89 0.63 -0.01 -6.74
CA LEU A 89 0.00 0.25 -5.44
C LEU A 89 -1.09 1.34 -5.52
N LYS A 90 -0.82 2.43 -6.24
CA LYS A 90 -1.80 3.51 -6.51
C LYS A 90 -3.03 2.98 -7.26
N SER A 91 -2.81 2.13 -8.26
CA SER A 91 -3.91 1.53 -9.05
C SER A 91 -4.74 0.53 -8.24
N ILE A 92 -4.10 -0.26 -7.37
CA ILE A 92 -4.80 -1.13 -6.42
C ILE A 92 -5.64 -0.29 -5.46
N GLN A 93 -5.07 0.79 -4.89
CA GLN A 93 -5.79 1.70 -3.99
C GLN A 93 -7.02 2.31 -4.67
N GLU A 94 -6.88 2.81 -5.90
CA GLU A 94 -8.00 3.34 -6.69
C GLU A 94 -9.06 2.24 -6.94
N HIS A 95 -8.61 1.02 -7.25
CA HIS A 95 -9.49 -0.10 -7.52
C HIS A 95 -10.33 -0.51 -6.32
N VAL A 96 -9.74 -0.60 -5.12
CA VAL A 96 -10.46 -1.05 -3.91
C VAL A 96 -11.27 0.06 -3.24
N SER A 97 -11.03 1.31 -3.62
CA SER A 97 -11.80 2.48 -3.21
C SER A 97 -13.24 2.44 -3.76
N PRO A 98 -14.25 2.93 -3.00
CA PRO A 98 -14.16 3.52 -1.66
C PRO A 98 -14.31 2.50 -0.52
N LYS A 99 -14.47 1.20 -0.82
CA LYS A 99 -14.79 0.18 0.19
C LYS A 99 -13.60 -0.08 1.13
N TYR A 100 -12.39 -0.08 0.58
CA TYR A 100 -11.16 -0.29 1.33
C TYR A 100 -10.18 0.88 1.15
N GLN A 101 -9.27 1.00 2.10
CA GLN A 101 -8.08 1.84 2.00
C GLN A 101 -6.85 1.00 2.32
N ILE A 102 -5.83 1.21 1.51
CA ILE A 102 -4.46 0.80 1.71
C ILE A 102 -3.72 1.96 2.36
N ARG A 103 -2.99 1.66 3.42
CA ARG A 103 -2.11 2.61 4.09
C ARG A 103 -0.71 2.04 4.22
N TRP A 104 0.28 2.85 3.91
CA TRP A 104 1.69 2.55 4.09
C TRP A 104 2.03 2.63 5.57
N TYR A 105 2.53 1.53 6.13
CA TYR A 105 3.08 1.53 7.48
C TYR A 105 4.43 2.23 7.47
N MET A 106 4.45 3.44 8.03
CA MET A 106 5.61 4.34 7.99
C MET A 106 6.82 3.81 8.75
N GLY A 107 6.65 2.79 9.61
CA GLY A 107 7.77 2.09 10.22
C GLY A 107 8.69 1.37 9.23
N SER A 108 8.27 1.18 7.96
CA SER A 108 9.10 0.65 6.89
C SER A 108 9.71 1.73 5.98
N LEU A 109 9.53 3.03 6.28
CA LEU A 109 10.05 4.13 5.47
C LEU A 109 11.56 4.00 5.26
N GLY A 110 12.01 4.17 4.01
CA GLY A 110 13.42 4.08 3.62
C GLY A 110 13.97 2.66 3.49
N SER A 111 13.12 1.63 3.64
CA SER A 111 13.51 0.23 3.39
C SER A 111 13.34 -0.17 1.93
N ASP A 112 14.17 -1.11 1.48
CA ASP A 112 14.01 -1.85 0.21
C ASP A 112 12.71 -2.70 0.16
N THR A 113 12.15 -3.02 1.34
CA THR A 113 10.88 -3.75 1.49
C THR A 113 9.90 -2.91 2.30
N LEU A 114 8.84 -2.43 1.68
CA LEU A 114 7.82 -1.58 2.31
C LEU A 114 6.63 -2.41 2.81
N ALA A 115 6.01 -1.96 3.91
CA ALA A 115 4.89 -2.65 4.53
C ALA A 115 3.59 -1.87 4.40
N PHE A 116 2.50 -2.55 4.05
CA PHE A 116 1.19 -1.94 3.84
C PHE A 116 0.09 -2.64 4.65
N CYS A 117 -0.95 -1.90 5.01
CA CYS A 117 -2.17 -2.42 5.60
C CYS A 117 -3.35 -2.14 4.67
N ILE A 118 -4.17 -3.15 4.38
CA ILE A 118 -5.48 -2.95 3.74
C ILE A 118 -6.60 -3.20 4.75
N GLY A 119 -7.61 -2.33 4.74
CA GLY A 119 -8.76 -2.45 5.62
C GLY A 119 -9.98 -1.69 5.12
N PRO A 120 -11.20 -2.03 5.58
CA PRO A 120 -12.40 -1.28 5.24
C PRO A 120 -12.26 0.21 5.61
N SER A 121 -12.68 1.11 4.71
CA SER A 121 -12.62 2.56 4.95
C SER A 121 -13.30 2.96 6.26
N SER A 122 -14.44 2.35 6.58
CA SER A 122 -15.16 2.59 7.82
C SER A 122 -14.39 2.22 9.08
N GLN A 123 -13.49 1.22 9.01
CA GLN A 123 -12.64 0.85 10.15
C GLN A 123 -11.49 1.84 10.31
N TRP A 124 -10.93 2.35 9.21
CA TRP A 124 -9.97 3.45 9.27
C TRP A 124 -10.58 4.72 9.89
N GLU A 125 -11.78 5.11 9.44
CA GLU A 125 -12.51 6.25 10.01
C GLU A 125 -12.74 6.10 11.52
N GLN A 126 -13.06 4.88 11.99
CA GLN A 126 -13.21 4.61 13.44
C GLN A 126 -11.88 4.77 14.20
N LEU A 127 -10.75 4.36 13.61
CA LEU A 127 -9.44 4.58 14.20
C LEU A 127 -9.10 6.06 14.27
N GLU A 128 -9.38 6.82 13.21
CA GLU A 128 -9.15 8.26 13.16
C GLU A 128 -10.02 9.02 14.15
N GLN A 129 -11.29 8.61 14.35
CA GLN A 129 -12.15 9.17 15.39
C GLN A 129 -11.64 8.88 16.81
N ARG A 130 -10.98 7.74 17.01
CA ARG A 130 -10.51 7.28 18.31
C ARG A 130 -9.14 7.85 18.70
N PHE A 131 -8.20 7.85 17.76
CA PHE A 131 -6.79 8.20 18.00
C PHE A 131 -6.41 9.56 17.39
N GLY A 132 -7.26 10.13 16.52
CA GLY A 132 -6.96 11.33 15.76
C GLY A 132 -6.38 11.01 14.39
N ALA A 133 -6.86 11.70 13.36
CA ALA A 133 -6.44 11.45 11.97
C ALA A 133 -4.93 11.65 11.76
N GLU A 134 -4.34 12.67 12.38
CA GLU A 134 -2.90 12.94 12.29
C GLU A 134 -2.07 11.81 12.91
N GLN A 135 -2.47 11.30 14.09
CA GLN A 135 -1.75 10.19 14.74
C GLN A 135 -1.86 8.91 13.91
N VAL A 136 -3.04 8.61 13.36
CA VAL A 136 -3.19 7.44 12.49
C VAL A 136 -2.35 7.61 11.21
N ALA A 137 -2.38 8.78 10.58
CA ALA A 137 -1.60 9.06 9.38
C ALA A 137 -0.08 9.06 9.62
N TYR A 138 0.37 9.43 10.82
CA TYR A 138 1.77 9.37 11.22
C TYR A 138 2.31 7.94 11.14
N TYR A 139 1.56 6.93 11.58
CA TYR A 139 2.00 5.53 11.49
C TYR A 139 1.54 4.83 10.21
N PHE A 140 0.39 5.22 9.66
CA PHE A 140 -0.25 4.60 8.52
C PHE A 140 -0.64 5.67 7.51
N ALA A 141 0.29 6.03 6.64
CA ALA A 141 0.06 7.07 5.64
C ALA A 141 -0.88 6.58 4.53
N PRO A 142 -1.94 7.31 4.17
CA PRO A 142 -2.81 6.94 3.06
C PRO A 142 -2.06 7.02 1.72
N ILE A 143 -2.33 6.08 0.81
CA ILE A 143 -1.81 6.15 -0.56
C ILE A 143 -2.68 7.14 -1.37
N GLN A 144 -2.04 8.16 -1.92
CA GLN A 144 -2.64 9.20 -2.76
C GLN A 144 -2.05 9.13 -4.17
N ALA A 145 -2.68 9.84 -5.12
CA ALA A 145 -2.23 9.86 -6.52
C ALA A 145 -0.78 10.37 -6.69
N ASN A 146 -0.34 11.25 -5.80
CA ASN A 146 1.01 11.82 -5.75
C ASN A 146 1.92 11.16 -4.70
N SER A 147 1.52 10.04 -4.11
CA SER A 147 2.42 9.30 -3.22
C SER A 147 3.61 8.76 -4.00
N ALA A 148 4.81 9.06 -3.50
CA ALA A 148 6.04 8.36 -3.82
C ALA A 148 6.37 7.42 -2.65
N MET A 149 6.65 6.15 -2.94
CA MET A 149 6.95 5.12 -1.95
C MET A 149 8.30 4.48 -2.29
N PHE A 150 8.39 3.75 -3.41
CA PHE A 150 9.64 3.17 -3.90
C PHE A 150 10.43 4.11 -4.80
N GLU A 151 9.77 5.10 -5.43
CA GLU A 151 10.46 6.07 -6.31
C GLU A 151 11.04 7.27 -5.55
N MET A 152 10.88 7.31 -4.23
CA MET A 152 11.46 8.35 -3.38
C MET A 152 12.99 8.25 -3.39
N ASP A 153 13.67 9.37 -3.64
CA ASP A 153 15.14 9.38 -3.56
C ASP A 153 15.63 9.46 -2.11
N MET A 154 16.94 9.27 -1.89
CA MET A 154 17.46 9.26 -0.51
C MET A 154 17.29 10.59 0.20
N ASP A 155 17.41 11.72 -0.51
CA ASP A 155 17.29 13.04 0.10
C ASP A 155 15.83 13.26 0.56
N ASP A 156 14.86 12.89 -0.28
CA ASP A 156 13.43 12.91 0.06
C ASP A 156 13.11 12.00 1.27
N VAL A 157 13.73 10.81 1.35
CA VAL A 157 13.57 9.90 2.50
C VAL A 157 14.12 10.54 3.78
N PHE A 158 15.32 11.12 3.73
CA PHE A 158 15.92 11.78 4.90
C PHE A 158 15.09 12.99 5.36
N ASP A 159 14.66 13.83 4.42
CA ASP A 159 13.79 14.97 4.70
C ASP A 159 12.49 14.53 5.37
N LEU A 160 11.90 13.41 4.93
CA LEU A 160 10.69 12.87 5.53
C LEU A 160 10.94 12.27 6.92
N LEU A 161 12.06 11.58 7.14
CA LEU A 161 12.44 11.08 8.46
C LEU A 161 12.69 12.23 9.45
N GLU A 162 13.36 13.30 9.02
CA GLU A 162 13.58 14.50 9.85
C GLU A 162 12.26 15.15 10.25
N GLN A 163 11.33 15.33 9.30
CA GLN A 163 9.99 15.87 9.58
C GLN A 163 9.20 15.03 10.59
N ARG A 164 9.50 13.72 10.66
CA ARG A 164 8.87 12.76 11.57
C ARG A 164 9.59 12.62 12.91
N GLY A 165 10.74 13.25 13.07
CA GLY A 165 11.59 13.12 14.27
C GLY A 165 12.32 11.78 14.36
N GLU A 166 12.54 11.11 13.22
CA GLU A 166 13.11 9.75 13.10
C GLU A 166 14.51 9.74 12.45
N ALA A 167 15.15 10.91 12.28
CA ALA A 167 16.48 11.08 11.68
C ALA A 167 17.65 10.85 12.65
#